data_AF-A0A7V3FHK7-F1
#
_entry.id   AF-A0A7V3FHK7-F1
#
_cell.length_a   1.000
_cell.length_b   1.000
_cell.length_c   1.000
_cell.angle_alpha   90.00
_cell.angle_beta   90.00
_cell.angle_gamma   90.00
#
_symmetry.space_group_name_H-M   'P 1'
#
loop_
_entity.id
_entity.type
_entity.pdbx_description
1 polymer ?
#
loop_
_entity_poly.entity_id
_entity_poly.type
_entity_poly.pdbx_seq_one_letter_code
_entity_poly.pdbx_strand_id
1 'polypeptide(L)'
;MNCKVSGCPNPVEVQLEAQELCLEHFVGDVQDRSHRFARRLTEEELSEALQRETSQFVIFAAAKIAAIGTENPPPSQLMRGKLLNAMLMLADLRERLDKAFAKESKRE
;
A
#
# COMPACT_ATOMS: atom_id res chain seq x y z
N MET A 1 2.85 15.18 16.37
CA MET A 1 2.50 15.80 15.07
C MET A 1 1.11 15.31 14.69
N ASN A 2 0.25 16.17 14.12
CA ASN A 2 -1.10 15.78 13.69
C ASN A 2 -1.08 15.33 12.23
N CYS A 3 -2.03 14.47 11.86
CA CYS A 3 -2.22 14.04 10.48
C CYS A 3 -2.41 15.24 9.54
N LYS A 4 -1.79 15.23 8.36
CA LYS A 4 -1.92 16.29 7.36
C LYS A 4 -3.31 16.38 6.72
N VAL A 5 -4.13 15.34 6.85
CA VAL A 5 -5.50 15.35 6.34
C VAL A 5 -6.33 16.37 7.10
N SER A 6 -6.86 17.36 6.40
CA SER A 6 -7.60 18.48 6.99
C SER A 6 -8.74 18.00 7.88
N GLY A 7 -8.80 18.51 9.11
CA GLY A 7 -9.83 18.15 10.09
C GLY A 7 -9.59 16.81 10.81
N CYS A 8 -8.50 16.09 10.53
CA CYS A 8 -8.15 14.89 11.27
C CYS A 8 -7.46 15.24 12.60
N PRO A 9 -8.04 14.86 13.76
CA PRO A 9 -7.41 15.10 15.06
C PRO A 9 -6.39 14.03 15.44
N ASN A 10 -6.30 12.94 14.66
CA ASN A 10 -5.49 11.79 15.05
C ASN A 10 -3.98 12.08 14.93
N PRO A 11 -3.19 11.63 15.91
CA PRO A 11 -1.74 11.79 15.85
C PRO A 11 -1.12 10.93 14.76
N VAL A 12 0.02 11.37 14.24
CA VAL A 12 0.90 10.59 13.36
C VAL A 12 1.73 9.64 14.23
N GLU A 13 1.75 8.36 13.87
CA GLU A 13 2.62 7.37 14.51
C GLU A 13 4.08 7.56 14.06
N VAL A 14 5.05 7.23 14.91
CA VAL A 14 6.49 7.41 14.63
C VAL A 14 6.89 6.76 13.30
N GLN A 15 6.33 5.58 13.01
CA GLN A 15 6.56 4.84 11.77
C GLN A 15 6.07 5.59 10.52
N LEU A 16 5.15 6.55 10.67
CA LEU A 16 4.47 7.28 9.60
C LEU A 16 4.81 8.78 9.55
N GLU A 17 5.78 9.26 10.35
CA GLU A 17 6.18 10.68 10.37
C GLU A 17 6.52 11.21 8.98
N ALA A 18 7.29 10.45 8.20
CA ALA A 18 7.67 10.82 6.83
C ALA A 18 6.47 10.88 5.85
N GLN A 19 5.34 10.25 6.20
CA GLN A 19 4.11 10.27 5.40
C GLN A 19 3.18 11.39 5.87
N GLU A 20 3.37 11.87 7.11
CA GLU A 20 2.54 12.84 7.81
C GLU A 20 1.07 12.40 7.91
N LEU A 21 0.84 11.08 7.96
CA LEU A 21 -0.49 10.47 8.03
C LEU A 21 -0.66 9.73 9.35
N CYS A 22 -1.83 9.86 9.97
CA CYS A 22 -2.22 8.92 11.00
C CYS A 22 -2.45 7.54 10.38
N LEU A 23 -2.45 6.50 11.21
CA LEU A 23 -2.60 5.12 10.76
C LEU A 23 -3.85 4.90 9.90
N GLU A 24 -4.98 5.47 10.28
CA GLU A 24 -6.23 5.30 9.53
C GLU A 24 -6.16 5.87 8.11
N HIS A 25 -5.61 7.08 7.96
CA HIS A 25 -5.45 7.68 6.64
C HIS A 25 -4.33 7.04 5.82
N PHE A 26 -3.28 6.54 6.48
CA PHE A 26 -2.26 5.75 5.81
C PHE A 26 -2.84 4.45 5.23
N VAL A 27 -3.64 3.72 6.02
CA VAL A 27 -4.30 2.50 5.54
C VAL A 27 -5.29 2.81 4.42
N GLY A 28 -6.06 3.89 4.53
CA GLY A 28 -6.94 4.36 3.45
C GLY A 28 -6.16 4.67 2.16
N ASP A 29 -5.04 5.41 2.24
CA ASP A 29 -4.19 5.71 1.08
C ASP A 29 -3.65 4.44 0.43
N VAL A 30 -3.22 3.45 1.24
CA VAL A 30 -2.75 2.16 0.72
C VAL A 30 -3.86 1.44 -0.03
N GLN A 31 -5.08 1.41 0.50
CA GLN A 31 -6.22 0.77 -0.15
C GLN A 31 -6.58 1.45 -1.47
N ASP A 32 -6.69 2.78 -1.47
CA ASP A 32 -7.02 3.57 -2.65
C ASP A 32 -5.97 3.43 -3.75
N ARG A 33 -4.69 3.51 -3.39
CA ARG A 33 -3.57 3.33 -4.33
C ARG A 33 -3.52 1.92 -4.87
N SER A 34 -3.78 0.91 -4.04
CA SER A 34 -3.82 -0.49 -4.49
C SER A 34 -4.89 -0.70 -5.55
N HIS A 35 -6.10 -0.15 -5.35
CA HIS A 35 -7.16 -0.19 -6.36
C HIS A 35 -6.77 0.53 -7.65
N ARG A 36 -6.16 1.72 -7.55
CA ARG A 36 -5.70 2.47 -8.73
C ARG A 36 -4.66 1.68 -9.53
N PHE A 37 -3.65 1.11 -8.87
CA PHE A 37 -2.64 0.31 -9.57
C PHE A 37 -3.22 -0.97 -10.16
N ALA A 38 -4.09 -1.69 -9.43
CA ALA A 38 -4.73 -2.90 -9.93
C ALA A 38 -5.55 -2.62 -11.20
N ARG A 39 -6.26 -1.49 -11.23
CA ARG A 39 -7.01 -1.04 -12.41
C ARG A 39 -6.06 -0.74 -13.58
N ARG A 40 -5.03 0.09 -13.37
CA ARG A 40 -4.07 0.45 -14.42
C ARG A 40 -3.32 -0.75 -15.00
N LEU A 41 -2.94 -1.73 -14.15
CA LEU A 41 -2.33 -2.99 -14.60
C LEU A 41 -3.29 -3.86 -15.43
N THR A 42 -4.60 -3.75 -15.18
CA THR A 42 -5.62 -4.51 -15.93
C THR A 42 -5.95 -3.85 -17.27
N GLU A 43 -5.92 -2.51 -17.34
CA GLU A 43 -6.17 -1.73 -18.55
C GLU A 43 -5.00 -1.78 -19.57
N GLU A 44 -4.09 -2.76 -19.44
CA GLU A 44 -2.92 -3.01 -20.30
C GLU A 44 -1.91 -1.85 -20.41
N GLU A 45 -1.92 -0.88 -19.48
CA GLU A 45 -0.84 0.09 -19.32
C GLU A 45 0.41 -0.57 -18.71
N LEU A 46 0.94 -1.63 -19.32
CA LEU A 46 2.13 -2.36 -18.86
C LEU A 46 3.43 -1.59 -19.13
N SER A 47 3.40 -0.26 -19.12
CA SER A 47 4.62 0.53 -19.20
C SER A 47 5.57 0.11 -18.08
N GLU A 48 6.86 -0.06 -18.38
CA GLU A 48 7.86 -0.35 -17.36
C GLU A 48 7.83 0.68 -16.22
N ALA A 49 7.46 1.92 -16.53
CA ALA A 49 7.28 2.99 -15.54
C ALA A 49 6.18 2.64 -14.53
N LEU A 50 5.01 2.20 -14.98
CA LEU A 50 3.93 1.74 -14.08
C LEU A 50 4.36 0.53 -13.27
N GLN A 51 5.06 -0.42 -13.89
CA GLN A 51 5.52 -1.63 -13.23
C GLN A 51 6.51 -1.31 -12.10
N ARG A 52 7.49 -0.42 -12.37
CA ARG A 52 8.43 0.08 -11.35
C ARG A 52 7.71 0.85 -10.24
N GLU A 53 6.80 1.75 -10.60
CA GLU A 53 6.01 2.53 -9.64
C GLU A 53 5.19 1.62 -8.71
N THR A 54 4.52 0.62 -9.28
CA THR A 54 3.72 -0.36 -8.55
C THR A 54 4.58 -1.20 -7.62
N SER A 55 5.73 -1.69 -8.11
CA SER A 55 6.67 -2.48 -7.31
C SER A 55 7.20 -1.69 -6.11
N GLN A 56 7.62 -0.43 -6.33
CA GLN A 56 8.10 0.46 -5.27
C GLN A 56 7.00 0.72 -4.24
N PHE A 57 5.78 0.98 -4.68
CA PHE A 57 4.63 1.18 -3.79
C PHE A 57 4.36 -0.06 -2.94
N VAL A 58 4.33 -1.26 -3.53
CA VAL A 58 4.09 -2.52 -2.80
C VAL A 58 5.16 -2.74 -1.73
N ILE A 59 6.44 -2.63 -2.10
CA ILE A 59 7.55 -2.83 -1.17
C ILE A 59 7.48 -1.83 -0.02
N PHE A 60 7.28 -0.56 -0.32
CA PHE A 60 7.21 0.50 0.66
C PHE A 60 6.03 0.30 1.64
N ALA A 61 4.82 0.11 1.10
CA ALA A 61 3.62 -0.03 1.91
C ALA A 61 3.65 -1.29 2.78
N ALA A 62 4.10 -2.42 2.22
CA ALA A 62 4.23 -3.67 2.96
C ALA A 62 5.25 -3.56 4.10
N ALA A 63 6.41 -2.94 3.85
CA ALA A 63 7.43 -2.73 4.87
C ALA A 63 6.90 -1.86 6.02
N LYS A 64 6.16 -0.79 5.71
CA LYS A 64 5.55 0.07 6.74
C LYS A 64 4.47 -0.65 7.54
N ILE A 65 3.56 -1.38 6.89
CA ILE A 65 2.53 -2.14 7.58
C ILE A 65 3.16 -3.23 8.47
N ALA A 66 4.18 -3.92 7.98
CA ALA A 66 4.91 -4.91 8.76
C ALA A 66 5.54 -4.28 10.01
N ALA A 67 6.28 -3.17 9.86
CA ALA A 67 6.90 -2.46 10.98
C ALA A 67 5.87 -2.03 12.04
N ILE A 68 4.74 -1.45 11.62
CA ILE A 68 3.63 -1.08 12.52
C ILE A 68 3.08 -2.33 13.22
N GLY A 69 2.83 -3.40 12.47
CA GLY A 69 2.27 -4.65 13.01
C GLY A 69 3.19 -5.36 14.01
N THR A 70 4.51 -5.20 13.91
CA THR A 70 5.48 -5.86 14.79
C THR A 70 5.96 -4.99 15.94
N GLU A 71 6.25 -3.71 15.71
CA GLU A 71 6.88 -2.82 16.70
C GLU A 71 5.85 -2.10 17.56
N ASN A 72 4.71 -1.73 16.97
CA ASN A 72 3.67 -0.98 17.66
C ASN A 72 2.26 -1.38 17.15
N PRO A 73 1.84 -2.63 17.38
CA PRO A 73 0.59 -3.14 16.84
C PRO A 73 -0.60 -2.32 17.37
N PRO A 74 -1.55 -1.92 16.52
CA PRO A 74 -2.69 -1.13 16.97
C PRO A 74 -3.48 -1.84 18.07
N PRO A 75 -3.96 -1.15 19.11
CA PRO A 75 -4.74 -1.79 20.17
C PRO A 75 -6.13 -2.22 19.68
N SER A 76 -6.66 -1.55 18.66
CA SER A 76 -7.96 -1.85 18.07
C SER A 76 -7.90 -3.06 17.15
N GLN A 77 -8.74 -4.08 17.43
CA GLN A 77 -8.92 -5.24 16.54
C GLN A 77 -9.40 -4.83 15.15
N LEU A 78 -10.24 -3.80 15.06
CA LEU A 78 -10.68 -3.26 13.78
C LEU A 78 -9.49 -2.73 12.96
N MET A 79 -8.57 -1.98 13.59
CA MET A 79 -7.39 -1.48 12.90
C MET A 79 -6.41 -2.58 12.49
N ARG A 80 -6.26 -3.61 13.32
CA ARG A 80 -5.49 -4.82 12.93
C ARG A 80 -6.11 -5.50 11.71
N GLY A 81 -7.44 -5.64 11.68
CA GLY A 81 -8.17 -6.17 10.53
C GLY A 81 -7.97 -5.32 9.27
N LYS A 82 -8.01 -3.99 9.40
CA LYS A 82 -7.74 -3.07 8.28
C LYS A 82 -6.29 -3.19 7.76
N LEU A 83 -5.29 -3.33 8.64
CA LEU A 83 -3.90 -3.56 8.25
C LEU A 83 -3.71 -4.90 7.54
N LEU A 84 -4.31 -5.97 8.06
CA LEU A 84 -4.26 -7.29 7.43
C LEU A 84 -4.90 -7.24 6.04
N ASN A 85 -6.06 -6.59 5.90
CA ASN A 85 -6.71 -6.42 4.60
C ASN A 85 -5.81 -5.65 3.63
N ALA A 86 -5.17 -4.57 4.08
CA ALA A 86 -4.23 -3.82 3.25
C ALA A 86 -3.05 -4.70 2.78
N MET A 87 -2.49 -5.55 3.65
CA MET A 87 -1.45 -6.52 3.26
C MET A 87 -1.93 -7.51 2.20
N LEU A 88 -3.16 -8.02 2.32
CA LEU A 88 -3.74 -8.91 1.32
C LEU A 88 -3.92 -8.21 -0.04
N MET A 89 -4.33 -6.95 -0.04
CA MET A 89 -4.44 -6.16 -1.27
C MET A 89 -3.08 -5.92 -1.93
N LEU A 90 -2.03 -5.66 -1.15
CA LEU A 90 -0.67 -5.53 -1.66
C LEU A 90 -0.14 -6.86 -2.23
N ALA A 91 -0.48 -7.99 -1.62
CA ALA A 91 -0.13 -9.31 -2.12
C ALA A 91 -0.83 -9.63 -3.46
N ASP A 92 -2.14 -9.34 -3.58
CA ASP A 92 -2.87 -9.45 -4.85
C ASP A 92 -2.25 -8.56 -5.94
N LEU A 93 -1.91 -7.32 -5.58
CA LEU A 93 -1.27 -6.38 -6.51
C LEU A 93 0.09 -6.88 -6.99
N ARG A 94 0.88 -7.48 -6.09
CA ARG A 94 2.16 -8.10 -6.44
C ARG A 94 1.98 -9.27 -7.40
N GLU A 95 1.01 -10.14 -7.14
CA GLU A 95 0.72 -11.28 -8.02
C GLU A 95 0.31 -10.83 -9.42
N ARG A 96 -0.50 -9.77 -9.53
CA ARG A 96 -0.87 -9.17 -10.83
C ARG A 96 0.35 -8.64 -11.58
N LEU A 97 1.25 -7.97 -10.87
CA LEU A 97 2.48 -7.45 -11.45
C LEU A 97 3.39 -8.59 -11.95
N ASP A 98 3.59 -9.63 -11.15
CA ASP A 98 4.40 -10.78 -11.55
C ASP A 98 3.80 -11.52 -12.77
N LYS A 99 2.47 -11.62 -12.86
CA LYS A 99 1.77 -12.15 -14.04
C LYS A 99 1.95 -11.26 -15.29
N ALA A 100 2.03 -9.95 -15.13
CA ALA A 100 2.30 -9.03 -16.23
C ALA A 100 3.71 -9.24 -16.80
N PHE A 101 4.73 -9.30 -15.93
CA PHE A 101 6.11 -9.61 -16.33
C PHE A 101 6.22 -10.94 -17.08
N ALA A 102 5.54 -11.99 -16.60
CA ALA A 102 5.55 -13.29 -17.26
C ALA A 102 4.90 -13.29 -18.65
N LYS A 103 3.99 -12.34 -18.93
CA LYS A 103 3.39 -12.16 -20.26
C LYS A 103 4.33 -11.40 -21.20
N GLU A 104 5.07 -10.40 -20.70
CA GLU A 104 6.06 -9.66 -21.50
C GLU A 104 7.20 -10.55 -21.94
N SER A 105 7.79 -11.33 -21.03
CA SER A 105 8.88 -12.26 -21.35
C SER A 105 8.51 -13.36 -22.37
N LYS A 106 7.22 -13.60 -22.63
CA LYS A 106 6.75 -14.55 -23.65
C LYS A 106 6.50 -13.89 -25.03
N ARG A 107 6.54 -12.57 -25.10
CA ARG A 107 6.34 -11.78 -26.34
C ARG A 107 7.65 -11.40 -27.03
N GLU A 108 8.77 -11.48 -26.32
CA GLU A 108 10.15 -11.36 -26.85
C GLU A 108 10.67 -12.72 -27.36
#